data_AF-A0A4Q6FXD6-F1
#
_entry.id   AF-A0A4Q6FXD6-F1
#
_cell.length_a   1.000
_cell.length_b   1.000
_cell.length_c   1.000
_cell.angle_alpha   90.00
_cell.angle_beta   90.00
_cell.angle_gamma   90.00
#
_symmetry.space_group_name_H-M   'P 1'
#
loop_
_entity.id
_entity.type
_entity.pdbx_description
1 polymer ?
#
loop_
_entity_poly.entity_id
_entity_poly.type
_entity_poly.pdbx_seq_one_letter_code
_entity_poly.pdbx_strand_id
1 'polypeptide(L)'
;MRDPNLQRKEILTPDEVMPLVVLPAEDGTMPNHLKDLKGDTINFAAPRLQVFALSGLKCLVCKATGEYFGKEKYANVPFYHLNLYAMKNGRETQMLKDFIVLPESGGTSELSNMRTICHDCYQKRVAPAPDLEARAKKRAKKRKINKSKRDTGEVKVKKGEKKPKRHTAAWRDQ
;
A
#
# COMPACT_ATOMS: atom_id res chain seq x y z
N MET A 1 5.75 -11.39 8.04
CA MET A 1 5.90 -12.04 9.35
C MET A 1 5.29 -11.08 10.35
N ARG A 2 4.36 -11.53 11.20
CA ARG A 2 3.73 -10.64 12.20
C ARG A 2 4.79 -10.32 13.26
N ASP A 3 4.92 -9.05 13.66
CA ASP A 3 5.93 -8.66 14.64
C ASP A 3 5.70 -9.42 15.96
N PRO A 4 6.71 -10.08 16.53
CA PRO A 4 6.54 -10.90 17.74
C PRO A 4 6.14 -10.09 18.98
N ASN A 5 6.38 -8.77 18.95
CA ASN A 5 6.06 -7.85 20.04
C ASN A 5 4.64 -7.26 19.94
N LEU A 6 3.90 -7.58 18.89
CA LEU A 6 2.54 -7.09 18.66
C LEU A 6 1.52 -8.08 19.23
N GLN A 7 0.87 -7.69 20.31
CA GLN A 7 -0.18 -8.48 20.94
C GLN A 7 -1.53 -8.14 20.32
N ARG A 8 -2.17 -9.11 19.66
CA ARG A 8 -3.55 -9.00 19.16
C ARG A 8 -4.50 -9.62 20.18
N LYS A 9 -5.39 -8.81 20.74
CA LYS A 9 -6.40 -9.28 21.70
C LYS A 9 -7.60 -9.90 20.98
N GLU A 10 -8.07 -9.25 19.93
CA GLU A 10 -9.29 -9.66 19.22
C GLU A 10 -9.35 -9.13 17.79
N ILE A 11 -10.29 -9.69 17.03
CA ILE A 11 -10.66 -9.27 15.68
C ILE A 11 -12.07 -8.68 15.74
N LEU A 12 -12.27 -7.56 15.07
CA LEU A 12 -13.50 -6.77 15.02
C LEU A 12 -13.90 -6.56 13.56
N THR A 13 -15.19 -6.48 13.30
CA THR A 13 -15.67 -6.21 11.94
C THR A 13 -15.64 -4.71 11.66
N PRO A 14 -15.51 -4.29 10.39
CA PRO A 14 -15.63 -2.89 10.04
C PRO A 14 -16.98 -2.30 10.46
N ASP A 15 -18.06 -3.06 10.37
CA ASP A 15 -19.40 -2.58 10.73
C ASP A 15 -19.53 -2.21 12.21
N GLU A 16 -18.77 -2.86 13.10
CA GLU A 16 -18.71 -2.50 14.52
C GLU A 16 -17.82 -1.27 14.79
N VAL A 17 -16.73 -1.12 14.03
CA VAL A 17 -15.70 -0.10 14.30
C VAL A 17 -16.01 1.23 13.62
N MET A 18 -16.48 1.19 12.38
CA MET A 18 -16.65 2.37 11.52
C MET A 18 -17.67 3.38 12.08
N PRO A 19 -18.81 2.98 12.67
CA PRO A 19 -19.75 3.93 13.28
C PRO A 19 -19.18 4.65 14.50
N LEU A 20 -18.14 4.11 15.13
CA LEU A 20 -17.53 4.69 16.32
C LEU A 20 -16.45 5.72 16.00
N VAL A 21 -15.95 5.74 14.75
CA VAL A 21 -14.90 6.66 14.30
C VAL A 21 -15.35 8.11 14.46
N VAL A 22 -14.47 8.94 15.00
CA VAL A 22 -14.73 10.36 15.23
C VAL A 22 -14.01 11.19 14.18
N LEU A 23 -14.78 11.83 13.32
CA LEU A 23 -14.27 12.82 12.36
C LEU A 23 -14.14 14.20 13.05
N PRO A 24 -13.18 15.04 12.63
CA PRO A 24 -13.09 16.40 13.12
C PRO A 24 -14.34 17.19 12.74
N ALA A 25 -14.85 18.01 13.67
CA ALA A 25 -15.94 18.94 13.36
C ALA A 25 -15.45 20.05 12.40
N GLU A 26 -16.38 20.71 11.71
CA GLU A 26 -16.07 21.84 10.82
C GLU A 26 -15.35 22.97 11.56
N ASP A 27 -15.67 23.16 12.84
CA ASP A 27 -15.07 24.17 13.72
C ASP A 27 -13.68 23.76 14.26
N GLY A 28 -13.14 22.60 13.83
CA GLY A 28 -11.86 22.07 14.29
C GLY A 28 -11.88 21.48 15.71
N THR A 29 -13.04 21.47 16.37
CA THR A 29 -13.20 20.81 17.67
C THR A 29 -13.27 19.29 17.50
N MET A 30 -12.67 18.58 18.46
CA MET A 30 -12.67 17.12 18.51
C MET A 30 -13.64 16.68 19.60
N PRO A 31 -14.81 16.10 19.25
CA PRO A 31 -15.72 15.56 20.25
C PRO A 31 -15.07 14.37 20.97
N ASN A 32 -15.72 13.85 22.02
CA ASN A 32 -15.16 12.80 22.86
C ASN A 32 -14.70 11.58 22.03
N HIS A 33 -13.38 11.48 21.87
CA HIS A 33 -12.72 10.59 20.92
C HIS A 33 -12.20 9.31 21.58
N LEU A 34 -12.13 9.30 22.91
CA LEU A 34 -11.83 8.13 23.70
C LEU A 34 -13.17 7.43 23.98
N LYS A 35 -13.33 6.24 23.41
CA LYS A 35 -14.51 5.41 23.65
C LYS A 35 -14.06 4.04 24.12
N ASP A 36 -14.86 3.45 24.99
CA ASP A 36 -14.63 2.08 25.45
C ASP A 36 -15.16 1.10 24.41
N LEU A 37 -14.28 0.21 23.96
CA LEU A 37 -14.63 -0.87 23.07
C LEU A 37 -14.25 -2.20 23.73
N LYS A 38 -15.26 -2.96 24.14
CA LYS A 38 -15.11 -4.26 24.81
C LYS A 38 -14.15 -4.20 26.02
N GLY A 39 -14.34 -3.19 26.87
CA GLY A 39 -13.60 -3.03 28.12
C GLY A 39 -12.20 -2.43 28.00
N ASP A 40 -11.78 -1.96 26.82
CA ASP A 40 -10.55 -1.17 26.67
C ASP A 40 -10.85 0.17 26.01
N THR A 41 -10.24 1.24 26.52
CA THR A 41 -10.36 2.58 25.96
C THR A 41 -9.50 2.74 24.70
N ILE A 42 -10.12 3.13 23.59
CA ILE A 42 -9.47 3.30 22.29
C ILE A 42 -9.70 4.73 21.78
N ASN A 43 -8.67 5.29 21.15
CA ASN A 43 -8.78 6.57 20.45
C ASN A 43 -9.37 6.37 19.03
N PHE A 44 -10.64 6.75 18.87
CA PHE A 44 -11.38 6.69 17.60
C PHE A 44 -11.18 7.92 16.70
N ALA A 45 -10.48 8.95 17.18
CA ALA A 45 -10.03 10.10 16.40
C ALA A 45 -8.65 9.89 15.75
N ALA A 46 -8.08 8.70 15.86
CA ALA A 46 -6.80 8.42 15.22
C ALA A 46 -6.90 8.74 13.70
N PRO A 47 -5.97 9.52 13.11
CA PRO A 47 -6.11 9.97 11.72
C PRO A 47 -6.26 8.82 10.70
N ARG A 48 -5.70 7.65 11.02
CA ARG A 48 -5.87 6.44 10.22
C ARG A 48 -7.34 6.01 10.08
N LEU A 49 -8.11 6.08 11.16
CA LEU A 49 -9.50 5.65 11.20
C LEU A 49 -10.36 6.66 10.46
N GLN A 50 -10.05 7.94 10.60
CA GLN A 50 -10.67 9.02 9.83
C GLN A 50 -10.46 8.85 8.33
N VAL A 51 -9.22 8.51 7.91
CA VAL A 51 -8.92 8.20 6.51
C VAL A 51 -9.70 6.98 6.02
N PHE A 52 -9.80 5.92 6.83
CA PHE A 52 -10.58 4.74 6.48
C PHE A 52 -12.08 5.05 6.36
N ALA A 53 -12.60 5.96 7.18
CA ALA A 53 -13.98 6.44 7.10
C ALA A 53 -14.25 7.29 5.84
N LEU A 54 -13.33 8.19 5.50
CA LEU A 54 -13.52 9.13 4.38
C LEU A 54 -13.11 8.56 3.03
N SER A 55 -11.90 7.99 2.93
CA SER A 55 -11.38 7.39 1.69
C SER A 55 -11.90 5.97 1.45
N GLY A 56 -12.56 5.38 2.43
CA GLY A 56 -13.04 4.00 2.42
C GLY A 56 -11.97 2.97 2.78
N LEU A 57 -12.41 1.71 2.86
CA LEU A 57 -11.60 0.57 3.30
C LEU A 57 -10.80 -0.10 2.17
N LYS A 58 -10.85 0.45 0.96
CA LYS A 58 -10.23 -0.14 -0.23
C LYS A 58 -8.88 0.51 -0.51
N CYS A 59 -7.89 -0.30 -0.85
CA CYS A 59 -6.61 0.19 -1.34
C CYS A 59 -6.81 0.91 -2.68
N LEU A 60 -6.40 2.17 -2.78
CA LEU A 60 -6.59 2.94 -4.02
C LEU A 60 -5.85 2.32 -5.22
N VAL A 61 -4.71 1.67 -4.98
CA VAL A 61 -3.80 1.14 -6.01
C VAL A 61 -4.21 -0.25 -6.50
N CYS A 62 -4.40 -1.21 -5.59
CA CYS A 62 -4.68 -2.61 -5.95
C CYS A 62 -6.12 -3.07 -5.69
N LYS A 63 -6.97 -2.17 -5.16
CA LYS A 63 -8.38 -2.41 -4.84
C LYS A 63 -8.67 -3.51 -3.80
N ALA A 64 -7.66 -3.97 -3.06
CA ALA A 64 -7.86 -4.86 -1.92
C ALA A 64 -8.76 -4.19 -0.87
N THR A 65 -9.76 -4.92 -0.37
CA THR A 65 -10.74 -4.43 0.60
C THR A 65 -10.30 -4.84 2.01
N GLY A 66 -10.28 -3.90 2.94
CA GLY A 66 -10.12 -4.21 4.36
C GLY A 66 -11.33 -4.98 4.89
N GLU A 67 -11.08 -6.14 5.48
CA GLU A 67 -12.11 -7.10 5.90
C GLU A 67 -12.34 -7.06 7.41
N TYR A 68 -11.31 -6.74 8.20
CA TYR A 68 -11.43 -6.74 9.65
C TYR A 68 -10.41 -5.81 10.32
N PHE A 69 -10.72 -5.40 11.54
CA PHE A 69 -9.82 -4.67 12.42
C PHE A 69 -9.21 -5.60 13.47
N GLY A 70 -7.89 -5.62 13.58
CA GLY A 70 -7.18 -6.22 14.71
C GLY A 70 -7.04 -5.19 15.83
N LYS A 71 -7.51 -5.53 17.04
CA LYS A 71 -7.24 -4.75 18.24
C LYS A 71 -5.88 -5.18 18.81
N GLU A 72 -4.90 -4.31 18.62
CA GLU A 72 -3.50 -4.65 18.77
C GLU A 72 -2.75 -3.63 19.60
N LYS A 73 -1.77 -4.09 20.37
CA LYS A 73 -0.96 -3.28 21.27
C LYS A 73 0.46 -3.79 21.24
N TYR A 74 1.42 -2.88 21.22
CA TYR A 74 2.82 -3.22 21.49
C TYR A 74 3.06 -3.23 22.99
N ALA A 75 3.94 -4.10 23.48
CA ALA A 75 4.22 -4.26 24.91
C ALA A 75 4.61 -2.95 25.62
N ASN A 76 5.22 -2.01 24.91
CA ASN A 76 5.68 -0.71 25.41
C ASN A 76 4.67 0.43 25.28
N VAL A 77 3.52 0.20 24.65
CA VAL A 77 2.47 1.21 24.47
C VAL A 77 1.39 0.95 25.52
N PRO A 78 0.78 1.94 26.18
CA PRO A 78 -0.25 1.69 27.20
C PRO A 78 -1.64 1.35 26.65
N PHE A 79 -1.96 1.80 25.42
CA PHE A 79 -3.30 1.69 24.83
C PHE A 79 -3.35 0.71 23.65
N TYR A 80 -4.54 0.20 23.37
CA TYR A 80 -4.81 -0.59 22.16
C TYR A 80 -5.04 0.32 20.95
N HIS A 81 -4.64 -0.17 19.79
CA HIS A 81 -4.87 0.44 18.49
C HIS A 81 -5.68 -0.49 17.61
N LEU A 82 -6.52 0.09 16.75
CA LEU A 82 -7.26 -0.65 15.74
C LEU A 82 -6.49 -0.62 14.41
N ASN A 83 -6.05 -1.78 13.97
CA ASN A 83 -5.36 -1.98 12.71
C ASN A 83 -6.27 -2.64 11.68
N LEU A 84 -6.53 -1.98 10.55
CA LEU A 84 -7.31 -2.57 9.45
C LEU A 84 -6.45 -3.57 8.66
N TYR A 85 -7.01 -4.72 8.34
CA TYR A 85 -6.36 -5.78 7.55
C TYR A 85 -7.24 -6.21 6.39
N ALA A 86 -6.60 -6.55 5.27
CA ALA A 86 -7.22 -7.12 4.07
C ALA A 86 -6.66 -8.53 3.81
N MET A 87 -7.48 -9.45 3.31
CA MET A 87 -6.98 -10.74 2.83
C MET A 87 -6.61 -10.65 1.35
N LYS A 88 -5.32 -10.75 1.07
CA LYS A 88 -4.79 -10.69 -0.29
C LYS A 88 -4.07 -11.97 -0.62
N ASN A 89 -4.61 -12.76 -1.55
CA ASN A 89 -4.05 -14.07 -1.95
C ASN A 89 -3.80 -15.00 -0.74
N GLY A 90 -4.74 -15.06 0.20
CA GLY A 90 -4.62 -15.86 1.44
C GLY A 90 -3.62 -15.32 2.46
N ARG A 91 -3.11 -14.09 2.27
CA ARG A 91 -2.21 -13.42 3.21
C ARG A 91 -2.84 -12.15 3.76
N GLU A 92 -2.78 -12.01 5.07
CA GLU A 92 -3.16 -10.79 5.77
C GLU A 92 -2.20 -9.67 5.38
N THR A 93 -2.75 -8.57 4.88
CA THR A 93 -2.00 -7.36 4.56
C THR A 93 -2.59 -6.20 5.36
N GLN A 94 -1.75 -5.52 6.14
CA GLN A 94 -2.19 -4.34 6.88
C GLN A 94 -2.53 -3.20 5.92
N MET A 95 -3.62 -2.50 6.20
CA MET A 95 -4.02 -1.29 5.52
C MET A 95 -3.48 -0.07 6.29
N LEU A 96 -2.94 0.88 5.55
CA LEU A 96 -2.26 2.07 6.05
C LEU A 96 -2.94 3.33 5.51
N LYS A 97 -2.74 4.43 6.23
CA LYS A 97 -2.94 5.78 5.69
C LYS A 97 -1.69 6.20 4.93
N ASP A 98 -1.86 6.90 3.83
CA ASP A 98 -0.76 7.41 3.02
C ASP A 98 -1.19 8.72 2.37
N PHE A 99 -0.24 9.60 2.08
CA PHE A 99 -0.56 10.88 1.44
C PHE A 99 -0.84 10.68 -0.05
N ILE A 100 -1.73 11.43 -0.66
CA ILE A 100 -1.89 11.43 -2.12
C ILE A 100 -0.65 12.09 -2.73
N VAL A 101 -0.38 13.34 -2.33
CA VAL A 101 0.85 14.09 -2.61
C VAL A 101 1.75 14.05 -1.38
N LEU A 102 3.01 13.64 -1.54
CA LEU A 102 3.96 13.58 -0.42
C LEU A 102 4.24 15.00 0.13
N PRO A 103 4.51 15.14 1.44
CA PRO A 103 4.90 16.42 2.02
C PRO A 103 6.12 17.04 1.33
N GLU A 104 7.11 16.21 0.97
CA GLU A 104 8.32 16.63 0.22
C GLU A 104 8.02 17.21 -1.17
N SER A 105 6.85 16.87 -1.73
CA SER A 105 6.38 17.36 -3.03
C SER A 105 5.30 18.44 -2.89
N GLY A 106 5.16 19.05 -1.71
CA GLY A 106 4.18 20.11 -1.43
C GLY A 106 2.79 19.62 -0.99
N GLY A 107 2.68 18.36 -0.55
CA GLY A 107 1.41 17.81 -0.04
C GLY A 107 1.05 18.34 1.35
N THR A 108 -0.24 18.61 1.57
CA THR A 108 -0.77 19.06 2.87
C THR A 108 -0.99 17.89 3.84
N SER A 109 -1.06 18.19 5.14
CA SER A 109 -1.40 17.22 6.19
C SER A 109 -2.91 17.04 6.39
N GLU A 110 -3.72 17.57 5.49
CA GLU A 110 -5.17 17.49 5.56
C GLU A 110 -5.69 16.09 5.21
N LEU A 111 -6.86 15.74 5.75
CA LEU A 111 -7.52 14.46 5.45
C LEU A 111 -7.86 14.33 3.95
N SER A 112 -8.09 15.44 3.26
CA SER A 112 -8.31 15.53 1.81
C SER A 112 -7.12 15.00 0.99
N ASN A 113 -5.89 15.17 1.49
CA ASN A 113 -4.65 14.68 0.88
C ASN A 113 -4.24 13.31 1.43
N MET A 114 -5.12 12.58 2.11
CA MET A 114 -4.84 11.24 2.60
C MET A 114 -5.69 10.19 1.87
N ARG A 115 -5.13 8.98 1.74
CA ARG A 115 -5.78 7.83 1.11
C ARG A 115 -5.48 6.53 1.84
N THR A 116 -6.37 5.57 1.66
CA THR A 116 -6.17 4.19 2.14
C THR A 116 -5.31 3.41 1.14
N ILE A 117 -4.24 2.78 1.62
CA ILE A 117 -3.34 1.95 0.82
C ILE A 117 -2.97 0.67 1.58
N CYS A 118 -2.77 -0.44 0.90
CA CYS A 118 -2.23 -1.64 1.55
C CYS A 118 -0.71 -1.56 1.72
N HIS A 119 -0.18 -2.24 2.73
CA HIS A 119 1.25 -2.25 3.05
C HIS A 119 2.14 -2.60 1.84
N ASP A 120 1.76 -3.60 1.04
CA ASP A 120 2.52 -3.97 -0.17
C ASP A 120 2.64 -2.81 -1.18
N CYS A 121 1.56 -2.06 -1.38
CA CYS A 121 1.53 -0.96 -2.34
C CYS A 121 2.27 0.25 -1.78
N TYR A 122 2.17 0.49 -0.47
CA TYR A 122 2.98 1.49 0.22
C TYR A 122 4.48 1.19 0.08
N GLN A 123 4.90 -0.04 0.40
CA GLN A 123 6.29 -0.47 0.26
C GLN A 123 6.81 -0.27 -1.17
N LYS A 124 6.03 -0.61 -2.20
CA LYS A 124 6.42 -0.38 -3.60
C LYS A 124 6.59 1.10 -3.95
N ARG A 125 5.83 1.98 -3.29
CA ARG A 125 5.92 3.43 -3.48
C ARG A 125 7.18 4.00 -2.84
N VAL A 126 7.47 3.62 -1.59
CA VAL A 126 8.61 4.15 -0.82
C VAL A 126 9.91 3.41 -1.10
N ALA A 127 9.84 2.23 -1.74
CA ALA A 127 11.04 1.51 -2.14
C ALA A 127 11.92 2.43 -2.98
N PRO A 128 13.21 2.57 -2.64
CA PRO A 128 14.12 3.38 -3.43
C PRO A 128 14.11 2.87 -4.86
N ALA A 129 14.06 3.79 -5.82
CA ALA A 129 14.20 3.43 -7.22
C ALA A 129 15.43 2.52 -7.35
N PRO A 130 15.31 1.33 -7.96
CA PRO A 130 16.46 0.46 -8.12
C PRO A 130 17.53 1.24 -8.88
N ASP A 131 18.68 1.48 -8.23
CA ASP A 131 19.76 2.34 -8.72
C ASP A 131 19.83 2.30 -10.25
N LEU A 132 19.30 3.37 -10.86
CA LEU A 132 19.18 3.51 -12.31
C LEU A 132 20.56 3.43 -12.94
N GLU A 133 21.58 3.89 -12.24
CA GLU A 133 22.99 3.81 -12.62
C GLU A 133 23.49 2.36 -12.57
N ALA A 134 23.24 1.59 -11.50
CA ALA A 134 23.56 0.17 -11.46
C ALA A 134 22.80 -0.64 -12.52
N ARG A 135 21.53 -0.32 -12.79
CA ARG A 135 20.74 -0.94 -13.87
C ARG A 135 21.30 -0.58 -15.25
N ALA A 136 21.69 0.67 -15.47
CA ALA A 136 22.32 1.13 -16.71
C ALA A 136 23.69 0.47 -16.91
N LYS A 137 24.53 0.40 -15.88
CA LYS A 137 25.83 -0.29 -15.89
C LYS A 137 25.67 -1.79 -16.16
N LYS A 138 24.70 -2.47 -15.53
CA LYS A 138 24.36 -3.88 -15.82
C LYS A 138 23.89 -4.08 -17.26
N ARG A 139 23.02 -3.21 -17.78
CA ARG A 139 22.55 -3.25 -19.18
C ARG A 139 23.70 -3.01 -20.17
N ALA A 140 24.59 -2.05 -19.89
CA ALA A 140 25.77 -1.75 -20.71
C ALA A 140 26.77 -2.92 -20.71
N LYS A 141 27.05 -3.52 -19.54
CA LYS A 141 27.92 -4.71 -19.42
C LYS A 141 27.34 -5.90 -20.20
N LYS A 142 26.03 -6.15 -20.10
CA LYS A 142 25.34 -7.21 -20.86
C LYS A 142 25.40 -6.97 -22.37
N ARG A 143 25.28 -5.70 -22.82
CA ARG A 143 25.47 -5.32 -24.25
C ARG A 143 26.89 -5.57 -24.73
N LYS A 144 27.91 -5.23 -23.92
CA LYS A 144 29.32 -5.49 -24.26
C LYS A 144 29.63 -6.99 -24.38
N ILE A 145 29.15 -7.81 -23.44
CA ILE A 145 29.30 -9.27 -23.47
C ILE A 145 28.60 -9.88 -24.70
N ASN A 146 27.39 -9.41 -25.05
CA ASN A 146 26.71 -9.91 -26.24
C ASN A 146 27.38 -9.46 -27.55
N LYS A 147 28.09 -8.33 -27.55
CA LYS A 147 28.89 -7.89 -28.70
C LYS A 147 30.15 -8.75 -28.84
N SER A 148 30.90 -8.96 -27.76
CA SER A 148 32.09 -9.81 -27.80
C SER A 148 31.77 -11.25 -28.21
N LYS A 149 30.66 -11.82 -27.74
CA LYS A 149 30.20 -13.16 -28.16
C LYS A 149 29.76 -13.26 -29.62
N ARG A 150 29.37 -12.15 -30.25
CA ARG A 150 29.10 -12.10 -31.70
C ARG A 150 30.40 -12.03 -32.49
N ASP A 151 31.36 -11.26 -31.99
CA ASP A 151 32.65 -11.05 -32.65
C ASP A 151 33.56 -12.30 -32.55
N THR A 152 33.45 -13.10 -31.47
CA THR A 152 34.17 -14.38 -31.30
C THR A 152 33.49 -15.58 -31.98
N GLY A 153 32.37 -15.39 -32.70
CA GLY A 153 31.71 -16.45 -33.47
C GLY A 153 30.94 -17.50 -32.65
N GLU A 154 30.84 -17.36 -31.33
CA GLU A 154 30.14 -18.32 -30.45
C GLU A 154 28.61 -18.25 -30.56
N VAL A 155 28.05 -17.19 -31.16
CA VAL A 155 26.60 -17.05 -31.37
C VAL A 155 26.25 -17.43 -32.81
N LYS A 156 25.81 -18.68 -33.02
CA LYS A 156 25.12 -19.09 -34.25
C LYS A 156 23.86 -18.24 -34.45
N VAL A 157 23.93 -17.29 -35.37
CA VAL A 157 22.75 -16.57 -35.87
C VAL A 157 21.91 -17.57 -36.67
N LYS A 158 20.80 -18.05 -36.10
CA LYS A 158 19.75 -18.72 -36.89
C LYS A 158 19.15 -17.66 -37.83
N LYS A 159 19.65 -17.64 -39.07
CA LYS A 159 19.17 -16.78 -40.14
C LYS A 159 17.88 -17.41 -40.68
N GLY A 160 16.73 -16.88 -40.26
CA GLY A 160 15.44 -17.19 -40.90
C GLY A 160 14.35 -17.61 -39.94
N GLU A 161 13.67 -16.65 -39.33
CA GLU A 161 12.24 -16.76 -39.06
C GLU A 161 11.62 -15.36 -39.23
N LYS A 162 10.72 -15.25 -40.21
CA LYS A 162 10.00 -14.01 -40.52
C LYS A 162 9.17 -13.64 -39.27
N LYS A 163 9.42 -12.45 -38.71
CA LYS A 163 8.60 -11.90 -37.62
C LYS A 163 7.12 -11.90 -38.06
N PRO A 164 6.18 -12.43 -37.26
CA PRO A 164 4.76 -12.29 -37.55
C PRO A 164 4.39 -10.80 -37.55
N LYS A 165 3.64 -10.39 -38.58
CA LYS A 165 3.10 -9.03 -38.74
C LYS A 165 2.30 -8.69 -37.48
N ARG A 166 2.60 -7.56 -36.86
CA ARG A 166 1.78 -6.98 -35.79
C ARG A 166 0.39 -6.72 -36.37
N HIS A 167 -0.61 -7.48 -35.96
CA HIS A 167 -2.00 -7.12 -36.16
C HIS A 167 -2.27 -5.86 -35.33
N THR A 168 -2.50 -4.74 -36.00
CA THR A 168 -3.11 -3.55 -35.42
C THR A 168 -4.57 -3.89 -35.12
N ALA A 169 -4.88 -4.21 -33.86
CA ALA A 169 -6.25 -4.34 -33.42
C ALA A 169 -6.89 -2.95 -33.40
N ALA A 170 -7.79 -2.73 -34.37
CA ALA A 170 -8.68 -1.59 -34.41
C ALA A 170 -9.59 -1.63 -33.18
N TRP A 171 -9.53 -0.58 -32.35
CA TRP A 171 -10.61 -0.26 -31.43
C TRP A 171 -11.67 0.45 -32.26
N ARG A 172 -12.80 -0.23 -32.49
CA ARG A 172 -14.03 0.36 -33.02
C ARG A 172 -15.07 0.21 -31.93
N ASP A 173 -15.69 1.34 -31.62
CA ASP A 173 -16.78 1.54 -30.68
C ASP A 173 -17.89 0.49 -30.82
N GLN A 174 -18.37 0.03 -29.68
CA GLN A 174 -19.76 -0.37 -29.42
C GLN A 174 -20.01 -0.31 -27.92
#